data_AF-A0A9D5ZZ80-F1
#
_entry.id   AF-A0A9D5ZZ80-F1
#
_cell.length_a   1.000
_cell.length_b   1.000
_cell.length_c   1.000
_cell.angle_alpha   90.00
_cell.angle_beta   90.00
_cell.angle_gamma   90.00
#
_symmetry.space_group_name_H-M   'P 1'
#
loop_
_entity.id
_entity.type
_entity.pdbx_description
1 polymer ?
#
loop_
_entity_poly.entity_id
_entity_poly.type
_entity_poly.pdbx_seq_one_letter_code
_entity_poly.pdbx_strand_id
1 'polypeptide(L)'
;MLKILIIMIQTLIIFTSWQMDVKAGTATYNLPFLNTHTNSVTYCWLSNTTTGSATAAFTVMSNNSSTSPAQIANSTTISISGKQTALLTFTGQSIQSGSTSVNIAGDTSGSSISYGLKMEITGNSVTCESLGMSCFQGTTNPKRNLAGYTCNDGNHYGF
;
A
#
# COMPACT_ATOMS: atom_id res chain seq x y z
N MET A 1 -19.22 -41.30 32.47
CA MET A 1 -19.65 -40.09 31.73
C MET A 1 -18.84 -38.84 32.09
N LEU A 2 -18.63 -38.53 33.37
CA LEU A 2 -17.88 -37.34 33.81
C LEU A 2 -16.45 -37.22 33.24
N LYS A 3 -15.71 -38.34 33.11
CA LYS A 3 -14.35 -38.35 32.52
C LYS A 3 -14.31 -37.97 31.04
N ILE A 4 -15.33 -38.32 30.26
CA ILE A 4 -15.40 -38.00 28.82
C ILE A 4 -15.67 -36.50 28.64
N LEU A 5 -16.51 -35.93 29.50
CA LEU A 5 -16.84 -34.50 29.49
C LEU A 5 -15.61 -33.64 29.80
N ILE A 6 -14.78 -34.05 30.77
CA ILE A 6 -13.54 -33.34 31.12
C ILE A 6 -12.53 -33.35 29.96
N ILE A 7 -12.40 -34.48 29.26
CA ILE A 7 -11.50 -34.60 28.09
C ILE A 7 -11.97 -33.68 26.96
N MET A 8 -13.27 -33.66 26.65
CA MET A 8 -13.80 -32.76 25.61
C MET A 8 -13.56 -31.28 25.94
N ILE A 9 -13.75 -30.88 27.19
CA ILE A 9 -13.52 -29.50 27.64
C ILE A 9 -12.03 -29.15 27.52
N GLN A 10 -11.12 -30.03 27.94
CA GLN A 10 -9.68 -29.80 27.81
C GLN A 10 -9.25 -29.67 26.34
N THR A 11 -9.76 -30.53 25.44
CA THR A 11 -9.45 -30.43 24.01
C THR A 11 -10.01 -29.15 23.39
N LEU A 12 -11.20 -28.70 23.80
CA LEU A 12 -11.80 -27.47 23.29
C LEU A 12 -11.00 -26.23 23.71
N ILE A 13 -10.54 -26.18 24.96
CA ILE A 13 -9.70 -25.09 25.48
C ILE A 13 -8.37 -25.02 24.73
N ILE A 14 -7.73 -26.17 24.47
CA ILE A 14 -6.49 -26.23 23.70
C ILE A 14 -6.72 -25.71 22.27
N PHE A 15 -7.80 -26.12 21.59
CA PHE A 15 -8.12 -25.64 20.25
C PHE A 15 -8.40 -24.13 20.18
N THR A 16 -9.06 -23.55 21.18
CA THR A 16 -9.31 -22.09 21.23
C THR A 16 -8.07 -21.27 21.54
N SER A 17 -7.02 -21.87 22.10
CA SER A 17 -5.77 -21.17 22.48
C SER A 17 -4.77 -21.02 21.32
N TRP A 18 -5.00 -21.65 20.16
CA TRP A 18 -4.21 -21.42 18.94
C TRP A 18 -4.74 -20.23 18.15
N GLN A 19 -4.92 -19.08 18.80
CA GLN A 19 -4.98 -17.81 18.07
C GLN A 19 -3.53 -17.38 17.92
N MET A 20 -2.90 -17.69 16.79
CA MET A 20 -1.63 -17.02 16.46
C MET A 20 -1.96 -15.54 16.33
N ASP A 21 -1.49 -14.74 17.28
CA ASP A 21 -1.58 -13.28 17.21
C ASP A 21 -0.83 -12.85 15.94
N VAL A 22 -1.58 -12.61 14.86
CA VAL A 22 -0.99 -12.21 13.60
C VAL A 22 -0.54 -10.77 13.80
N LYS A 23 0.75 -10.59 14.07
CA LYS A 23 1.35 -9.28 14.32
C LYS A 23 0.97 -8.33 13.18
N ALA A 24 0.39 -7.18 13.54
CA ALA A 24 0.18 -6.10 12.60
C ALA A 24 1.54 -5.70 12.00
N GLY A 25 1.60 -5.70 10.68
CA GLY A 25 2.75 -5.29 9.89
C GLY A 25 2.50 -3.96 9.20
N THR A 26 3.57 -3.22 8.98
CA THR A 26 3.56 -1.95 8.26
C THR A 26 4.73 -1.93 7.29
N ALA A 27 4.44 -1.65 6.02
CA ALA A 27 5.45 -1.43 4.99
C ALA A 27 5.21 -0.06 4.37
N THR A 28 6.27 0.70 4.18
CA THR A 28 6.24 2.04 3.59
C THR A 28 6.96 2.02 2.26
N TYR A 29 6.26 2.37 1.20
CA TYR A 29 6.87 2.67 -0.09
C TYR A 29 7.11 4.16 -0.22
N ASN A 30 8.34 4.54 -0.54
CA ASN A 30 8.70 5.91 -0.89
C ASN A 30 8.94 5.97 -2.40
N LEU A 31 8.13 6.75 -3.10
CA LEU A 31 8.28 7.05 -4.51
C LEU A 31 8.83 8.48 -4.59
N PRO A 32 10.14 8.68 -4.80
CA PRO A 32 10.74 10.02 -4.80
C PRO A 32 10.30 10.85 -6.01
N PHE A 33 9.88 10.18 -7.08
CA PHE A 33 9.37 10.82 -8.29
C PHE A 33 8.12 10.08 -8.77
N LEU A 34 6.99 10.76 -8.73
CA LEU A 34 5.70 10.30 -9.21
C LEU A 34 5.12 11.33 -10.17
N ASN A 35 4.98 10.98 -11.45
CA ASN A 35 4.29 11.83 -12.41
C ASN A 35 2.80 11.49 -12.43
N THR A 36 1.95 12.48 -12.23
CA THR A 36 0.50 12.33 -12.27
C THR A 36 -0.13 13.02 -13.48
N HIS A 37 0.64 13.62 -14.39
CA HIS A 37 0.06 14.26 -15.57
C HIS A 37 -0.76 13.25 -16.37
N THR A 38 -1.95 13.63 -16.82
CA THR A 38 -2.85 12.78 -17.63
C THR A 38 -2.23 12.21 -18.90
N ASN A 39 -1.20 12.84 -19.47
CA ASN A 39 -0.46 12.36 -20.63
C ASN A 39 0.75 11.48 -20.25
N SER A 40 1.12 11.45 -18.97
CA SER A 40 2.28 10.76 -18.41
C SER A 40 1.92 10.01 -17.12
N VAL A 41 0.80 9.29 -17.15
CA VAL A 41 0.23 8.54 -16.02
C VAL A 41 1.24 7.52 -15.49
N THR A 42 1.32 7.41 -14.16
CA THR A 42 2.06 6.34 -13.48
C THR A 42 1.11 5.22 -13.08
N TYR A 43 1.55 3.98 -13.27
CA TYR A 43 0.81 2.76 -12.97
C TYR A 43 1.68 1.90 -12.06
N CYS A 44 1.22 1.59 -10.84
CA CYS A 44 1.91 0.67 -9.96
C CYS A 44 1.05 -0.56 -9.72
N TRP A 45 1.58 -1.73 -10.05
CA TRP A 45 1.01 -3.01 -9.65
C TRP A 45 1.53 -3.35 -8.27
N LEU A 46 0.62 -3.49 -7.31
CA LEU A 46 0.93 -3.83 -5.93
C LEU A 46 0.30 -5.20 -5.62
N SER A 47 1.13 -6.19 -5.38
CA SER A 47 0.75 -7.57 -5.07
C SER A 47 0.84 -7.79 -3.56
N ASN A 48 -0.28 -8.20 -2.96
CA ASN A 48 -0.31 -8.65 -1.57
C ASN A 48 -0.25 -10.18 -1.53
N THR A 49 0.91 -10.71 -1.16
CA THR A 49 1.12 -12.17 -1.06
C THR A 49 0.72 -12.73 0.31
N THR A 50 0.29 -11.90 1.27
CA THR A 50 -0.25 -12.38 2.54
C THR A 50 -1.64 -13.01 2.35
N THR A 51 -2.16 -13.66 3.40
CA THR A 51 -3.54 -14.16 3.43
C THR A 51 -4.55 -13.10 3.87
N GLY A 52 -4.11 -12.05 4.56
CA GLY A 52 -4.95 -10.96 5.04
C GLY A 52 -5.06 -9.82 4.05
N SER A 53 -6.11 -9.00 4.21
CA SER A 53 -6.19 -7.72 3.50
C SER A 53 -5.17 -6.72 4.06
N ALA A 54 -4.62 -5.91 3.18
CA ALA A 54 -3.80 -4.76 3.52
C ALA A 54 -4.51 -3.47 3.10
N THR A 55 -4.16 -2.35 3.73
CA THR A 55 -4.74 -1.04 3.48
C THR A 55 -3.64 -0.04 3.21
N ALA A 56 -3.68 0.62 2.06
CA ALA A 56 -2.73 1.64 1.63
C ALA A 56 -3.28 3.05 1.93
N ALA A 57 -2.51 3.83 2.68
CA ALA A 57 -2.70 5.25 2.91
C ALA A 57 -1.60 6.05 2.21
N PHE A 58 -1.93 7.25 1.74
CA PHE A 58 -1.08 8.03 0.86
C PHE A 58 -0.78 9.40 1.46
N THR A 59 0.49 9.78 1.48
CA THR A 59 0.96 11.11 1.85
C THR A 59 1.77 11.68 0.69
N VAL A 60 1.28 12.76 0.10
CA VAL A 60 1.98 13.44 -1.01
C VAL A 60 3.06 14.37 -0.44
N MET A 61 4.23 14.34 -1.04
CA MET A 61 5.36 15.20 -0.71
C MET A 61 5.52 16.29 -1.78
N SER A 62 5.86 17.50 -1.35
CA SER A 62 6.15 18.62 -2.27
C SER A 62 7.26 18.25 -3.26
N ASN A 63 7.15 18.74 -4.48
CA ASN A 63 8.13 18.50 -5.52
C ASN A 63 9.23 19.57 -5.60
N ASN A 64 8.88 20.81 -5.29
CA ASN A 64 9.73 21.99 -5.27
C ASN A 64 8.95 23.25 -4.80
N SER A 65 7.82 23.09 -4.11
CA SER A 65 7.09 24.25 -3.57
C SER A 65 7.85 24.80 -2.35
N SER A 66 7.95 26.13 -2.24
CA SER A 66 8.40 26.83 -1.03
C SER A 66 7.51 26.58 0.18
N THR A 67 6.37 25.90 0.00
CA THR A 67 5.48 25.43 1.06
C THR A 67 5.53 23.91 1.15
N SER A 68 5.95 23.38 2.31
CA SER A 68 5.75 21.96 2.63
C SER A 68 4.25 21.70 2.79
N PRO A 69 3.64 20.75 2.04
CA PRO A 69 2.27 20.33 2.30
C PRO A 69 2.19 19.76 3.71
N ALA A 70 0.98 19.75 4.27
CA ALA A 70 0.71 19.01 5.48
C ALA A 70 1.00 17.55 5.16
N GLN A 71 2.05 16.98 5.76
CA GLN A 71 2.48 15.59 5.58
C GLN A 71 1.51 14.62 6.27
N ILE A 72 0.21 14.83 6.06
CA ILE A 72 -0.89 14.09 6.66
C ILE A 72 -1.35 13.08 5.62
N ALA A 73 -1.48 11.82 6.01
CA ALA A 73 -2.03 10.81 5.14
C ALA A 73 -3.48 11.13 4.78
N ASN A 74 -3.83 10.91 3.51
CA ASN A 74 -5.20 11.06 3.05
C ASN A 74 -6.14 10.12 3.82
N SER A 75 -7.34 10.64 4.13
CA SER A 75 -8.36 9.90 4.87
C SER A 75 -8.96 8.72 4.08
N THR A 76 -8.89 8.79 2.76
CA THR A 76 -9.33 7.71 1.87
C THR A 76 -8.17 6.74 1.64
N THR A 77 -8.41 5.46 1.90
CA THR A 77 -7.43 4.40 1.72
C THR A 77 -7.85 3.44 0.60
N ILE A 78 -6.88 2.69 0.08
CA ILE A 78 -7.13 1.64 -0.91
C ILE A 78 -6.88 0.28 -0.24
N SER A 79 -7.86 -0.62 -0.30
CA SER A 79 -7.70 -1.99 0.21
C SER A 79 -7.13 -2.90 -0.87
N ILE A 80 -6.18 -3.76 -0.47
CA ILE A 80 -5.59 -4.80 -1.29
C ILE A 80 -5.82 -6.13 -0.57
N SER A 81 -6.75 -6.92 -1.09
CA SER A 81 -7.06 -8.24 -0.52
C SER A 81 -5.83 -9.15 -0.51
N GLY A 82 -5.80 -10.08 0.44
CA GLY A 82 -4.78 -11.12 0.47
C GLY A 82 -4.79 -11.95 -0.82
N LYS A 83 -3.61 -12.36 -1.28
CA LYS A 83 -3.38 -13.13 -2.52
C LYS A 83 -3.91 -12.44 -3.78
N GLN A 84 -3.97 -11.11 -3.79
CA GLN A 84 -4.42 -10.32 -4.94
C GLN A 84 -3.44 -9.21 -5.29
N THR A 85 -3.51 -8.78 -6.56
CA THR A 85 -2.78 -7.63 -7.06
C THR A 85 -3.76 -6.50 -7.36
N ALA A 86 -3.45 -5.30 -6.86
CA ALA A 86 -4.18 -4.08 -7.18
C ALA A 86 -3.37 -3.22 -8.17
N LEU A 87 -4.07 -2.63 -9.15
CA LEU A 87 -3.50 -1.60 -10.01
C LEU A 87 -3.76 -0.23 -9.39
N LEU A 88 -2.70 0.45 -8.99
CA LEU A 88 -2.73 1.85 -8.58
C LEU A 88 -2.45 2.71 -9.81
N THR A 89 -3.39 3.56 -10.18
CA THR A 89 -3.27 4.50 -11.30
C THR A 89 -3.18 5.93 -10.77
N PHE A 90 -2.05 6.57 -11.00
CA PHE A 90 -1.77 7.94 -10.56
C PHE A 90 -1.95 8.89 -11.74
N THR A 91 -3.07 9.60 -11.76
CA THR A 91 -3.50 10.45 -12.88
C THR A 91 -4.22 11.71 -12.40
N GLY A 92 -3.90 12.85 -13.02
CA GLY A 92 -4.26 14.19 -12.58
C GLY A 92 -3.92 14.41 -11.11
N GLN A 93 -4.96 14.62 -10.31
CA GLN A 93 -4.89 14.80 -8.86
C GLN A 93 -5.60 13.64 -8.15
N SER A 94 -5.49 12.44 -8.71
CA SER A 94 -6.15 11.24 -8.17
C SER A 94 -5.24 10.02 -8.19
N ILE A 95 -5.40 9.18 -7.18
CA ILE A 95 -4.84 7.82 -7.09
C ILE A 95 -6.02 6.86 -7.13
N GLN A 96 -6.11 6.04 -8.17
CA GLN A 96 -7.26 5.19 -8.43
C GLN A 96 -6.89 3.71 -8.34
N SER A 97 -7.78 2.90 -7.77
CA SER A 97 -7.71 1.44 -7.79
C SER A 97 -9.13 0.87 -7.77
N GLY A 98 -9.50 0.14 -8.82
CA GLY A 98 -10.88 -0.34 -8.98
C GLY A 98 -11.89 0.81 -8.95
N SER A 99 -12.85 0.75 -8.03
CA SER A 99 -13.85 1.80 -7.81
C SER A 99 -13.43 2.89 -6.81
N THR A 100 -12.28 2.74 -6.17
CA THR A 100 -11.80 3.69 -5.15
C THR A 100 -10.91 4.74 -5.80
N SER A 101 -11.16 6.01 -5.47
CA SER A 101 -10.37 7.16 -5.91
C SER A 101 -9.97 8.00 -4.71
N VAL A 102 -8.67 8.13 -4.48
CA VAL A 102 -8.08 9.01 -3.48
C VAL A 102 -7.80 10.37 -4.15
N ASN A 103 -8.40 11.44 -3.63
CA ASN A 103 -8.18 12.80 -4.13
C ASN A 103 -6.96 13.42 -3.44
N ILE A 104 -5.97 13.84 -4.23
CA ILE A 104 -4.74 14.49 -3.73
C ILE A 104 -4.69 15.99 -4.04
N ALA A 105 -5.79 16.59 -4.54
CA ALA A 105 -5.84 18.00 -4.95
C ALA A 105 -5.49 19.01 -3.83
N GLY A 106 -5.64 18.63 -2.56
CA GLY A 106 -5.24 19.46 -1.42
C GLY A 106 -3.72 19.56 -1.24
N ASP A 107 -2.98 18.54 -1.69
CA ASP A 107 -1.53 18.45 -1.55
C ASP A 107 -0.79 18.82 -2.85
N THR A 108 -1.52 18.84 -3.96
CA THR A 108 -1.01 19.05 -5.31
C THR A 108 -1.46 20.40 -5.86
N SER A 109 -0.54 21.34 -6.10
CA SER A 109 -0.86 22.57 -6.83
C SER A 109 -0.79 22.34 -8.33
N GLY A 110 -1.95 22.25 -8.98
CA GLY A 110 -2.09 22.05 -10.43
C GLY A 110 -2.15 20.57 -10.86
N SER A 111 -2.54 20.34 -12.11
CA SER A 111 -2.84 19.00 -12.65
C SER A 111 -1.64 18.25 -13.23
N SER A 112 -0.43 18.82 -13.15
CA SER A 112 0.65 18.53 -14.11
C SER A 112 2.06 18.68 -13.53
N ILE A 113 2.31 18.22 -12.31
CA ILE A 113 3.68 18.18 -11.79
C ILE A 113 4.02 16.80 -11.21
N SER A 114 5.31 16.49 -11.23
CA SER A 114 5.83 15.32 -10.52
C SER A 114 5.89 15.64 -9.03
N TYR A 115 5.61 14.68 -8.15
CA TYR A 115 5.67 14.81 -6.69
C TYR A 115 6.48 13.68 -6.07
N GLY A 116 6.85 13.82 -4.80
CA GLY A 116 7.19 12.66 -3.99
C GLY A 116 5.90 12.04 -3.42
N LEU A 117 5.90 10.75 -3.13
CA LEU A 117 4.79 10.07 -2.48
C LEU A 117 5.30 9.08 -1.46
N LYS A 118 4.78 9.15 -0.24
CA LYS A 118 4.88 8.09 0.76
C LYS A 118 3.57 7.31 0.75
N MET A 119 3.65 6.00 0.52
CA MET A 119 2.53 5.08 0.63
C MET A 119 2.77 4.15 1.81
N GLU A 120 1.95 4.26 2.85
CA GLU A 120 2.02 3.43 4.04
C GLU A 120 0.96 2.33 3.94
N ILE A 121 1.40 1.08 3.98
CA ILE A 121 0.54 -0.09 3.86
C ILE A 121 0.55 -0.83 5.18
N THR A 122 -0.64 -0.98 5.76
CA THR A 122 -0.85 -1.69 7.03
C THR A 122 -1.69 -2.92 6.82
N GLY A 123 -1.38 -3.99 7.53
CA GLY A 123 -2.15 -5.23 7.46
C GLY A 123 -1.49 -6.34 8.25
N ASN A 124 -2.14 -7.50 8.30
CA ASN A 124 -1.66 -8.65 9.04
C ASN A 124 -0.41 -9.25 8.36
N SER A 125 0.70 -9.32 9.09
CA SER A 125 1.99 -9.84 8.59
C SER A 125 2.50 -9.13 7.31
N VAL A 126 2.15 -7.86 7.13
CA VAL A 126 2.65 -7.04 6.03
C VAL A 126 4.13 -6.69 6.24
N THR A 127 4.94 -7.02 5.25
CA THR A 127 6.36 -6.70 5.09
C THR A 127 6.64 -6.27 3.64
N CYS A 128 7.82 -5.69 3.39
CA CYS A 128 8.29 -5.35 2.05
C CYS A 128 8.47 -6.57 1.14
N GLU A 129 8.73 -7.75 1.71
CA GLU A 129 8.82 -9.00 0.94
C GLU A 129 7.42 -9.54 0.60
N SER A 130 6.46 -9.36 1.51
CA SER A 130 5.09 -9.82 1.30
C SER A 130 4.31 -8.94 0.31
N LEU A 131 4.76 -7.70 0.13
CA LEU A 131 4.20 -6.73 -0.80
C LEU A 131 5.16 -6.58 -1.99
N GLY A 132 4.77 -7.12 -3.15
CA GLY A 132 5.55 -6.90 -4.37
C GLY A 132 5.02 -5.67 -5.09
N MET A 133 5.85 -4.68 -5.42
CA MET A 133 5.42 -3.52 -6.21
C MET A 133 6.25 -3.39 -7.49
N SER A 134 5.58 -3.02 -8.59
CA SER A 134 6.22 -2.67 -9.86
C SER A 134 5.51 -1.48 -10.49
N CYS A 135 6.24 -0.38 -10.68
CA CYS A 135 5.71 0.86 -11.23
C CYS A 135 6.17 1.09 -12.67
N PHE A 136 5.30 1.65 -13.49
CA PHE A 136 5.53 1.96 -14.88
C PHE A 136 4.97 3.34 -15.21
N GLN A 137 5.65 4.10 -16.07
CA GLN A 137 5.23 5.44 -16.45
C GLN A 137 5.00 5.55 -17.96
N GLY A 138 3.98 6.33 -18.32
CA GLY A 138 3.72 6.78 -19.69
C GLY A 138 2.67 5.97 -20.45
N THR A 139 2.50 6.34 -21.71
CA THR A 139 1.48 5.80 -22.64
C THR A 139 2.06 4.83 -23.68
N THR A 140 3.37 4.58 -23.67
CA THR A 140 4.04 3.68 -24.62
C THR A 140 3.77 2.20 -24.31
N ASN A 141 3.89 1.33 -25.32
CA ASN A 141 3.83 -0.12 -25.14
C ASN A 141 5.13 -0.78 -25.67
N PRO A 142 5.95 -1.44 -24.82
CA PRO A 142 5.79 -1.55 -23.37
C PRO A 142 5.99 -0.21 -22.65
N LYS A 143 5.36 -0.06 -21.47
CA LYS A 143 5.55 1.12 -20.61
C LYS A 143 6.95 1.10 -20.00
N ARG A 144 7.53 2.28 -19.76
CA ARG A 144 8.86 2.41 -19.15
C ARG A 144 8.78 2.05 -17.67
N ASN A 145 9.66 1.19 -17.19
CA ASN A 145 9.78 0.89 -15.76
C ASN A 145 10.18 2.17 -14.99
N LEU A 146 9.43 2.48 -13.93
CA LEU A 146 9.74 3.56 -13.01
C LEU A 146 10.66 3.00 -11.93
N ALA A 147 11.97 3.17 -12.11
CA ALA A 147 12.95 2.78 -11.12
C ALA A 147 13.06 3.83 -9.99
N GLY A 148 13.50 3.39 -8.81
CA GLY A 148 13.92 4.29 -7.72
C GLY A 148 12.92 4.53 -6.60
N TYR A 149 11.80 3.78 -6.55
CA TYR A 149 11.03 3.67 -5.31
C TYR A 149 11.71 2.69 -4.36
N THR A 150 11.50 2.87 -3.05
CA THR A 150 12.04 2.00 -2.01
C THR A 150 10.95 1.51 -1.09
N CYS A 151 11.12 0.31 -0.53
CA CYS A 151 10.27 -0.19 0.54
C CYS A 151 11.03 -0.26 1.87
N ASN A 152 10.37 0.14 2.95
CA ASN A 152 10.84 0.00 4.32
C ASN A 152 9.74 -0.56 5.25
N ASP A 153 10.01 -1.65 5.94
CA ASP A 153 9.14 -2.26 6.96
C ASP A 153 9.79 -2.34 8.36
N GLY A 154 10.90 -1.63 8.55
CA GLY A 154 11.71 -1.63 9.78
C GLY A 154 12.74 -2.75 9.87
N ASN A 155 12.58 -3.85 9.12
CA ASN A 155 13.53 -4.97 9.08
C ASN A 155 14.22 -5.11 7.71
N HIS A 156 13.61 -4.57 6.67
CA HIS A 156 14.08 -4.59 5.30
C HIS A 156 14.10 -3.17 4.73
N TYR A 157 15.19 -2.84 4.03
CA TYR A 157 15.35 -1.60 3.26
C TYR A 157 15.87 -1.99 1.88
N GLY A 158 15.01 -1.97 0.87
CA GLY A 158 15.33 -2.58 -0.43
C GLY A 158 14.52 -2.04 -1.61
N PHE A 159 14.97 -2.47 -2.80
CA PHE A 159 14.43 -2.13 -4.13
C PHE A 159 13.48 -3.22 -4.64
#